data_AF-A0A3N6NJ42-F1
#
_entry.id   AF-A0A3N6NJ42-F1
#
_cell.length_a   1.000
_cell.length_b   1.000
_cell.length_c   1.000
_cell.angle_alpha   90.00
_cell.angle_beta   90.00
_cell.angle_gamma   90.00
#
_symmetry.space_group_name_H-M   'P 1'
#
loop_
_entity.id
_entity.type
_entity.pdbx_description
1 polymer ?
#
loop_
_entity_poly.entity_id
_entity_poly.type
_entity_poly.pdbx_seq_one_letter_code
_entity_poly.pdbx_strand_id
1 'polypeptide(L)'
;MSFAVGLVAAVVFALLAPALQLAARARAWSLGPVILLAIAAVVAHGLGVMLGILALPQFQYWDAASIFGFCVIAYVFAFGAVYKSVSLDILRGLVDRPDRRAPVLEIAERQVPDLFRGRIGNLVDGGLVEPVDSHFRATAEGRNMAGRIGRLRRAFGIGDTGLYDFSD
;
A
#
# COMPACT_ATOMS: atom_id res chain seq x y z
N MET A 1 -26.70 11.55 12.39
CA MET A 1 -26.82 10.08 12.28
C MET A 1 -26.03 9.53 11.10
N SER A 2 -26.15 10.08 9.88
CA SER A 2 -25.34 9.64 8.73
C SER A 2 -23.82 9.73 8.93
N PHE A 3 -23.32 10.80 9.55
CA PHE A 3 -21.90 10.89 9.93
C PHE A 3 -21.44 9.73 10.83
N ALA A 4 -22.29 9.28 11.76
CA ALA A 4 -21.97 8.15 12.63
C ALA A 4 -21.88 6.84 11.84
N VAL A 5 -22.75 6.63 10.84
CA VAL A 5 -22.65 5.48 9.92
C VAL A 5 -21.32 5.51 9.16
N GLY A 6 -20.91 6.67 8.65
CA GLY A 6 -19.61 6.87 8.02
C GLY A 6 -18.43 6.55 8.94
N LEU A 7 -18.50 6.99 10.19
CA LEU A 7 -17.49 6.70 11.22
C LEU A 7 -17.44 5.20 11.56
N VAL A 8 -18.58 4.54 11.73
CA VAL A 8 -18.63 3.09 11.96
C VAL A 8 -18.03 2.34 10.79
N ALA A 9 -18.37 2.72 9.55
CA ALA A 9 -17.75 2.13 8.36
C ALA A 9 -16.22 2.32 8.34
N ALA A 10 -15.72 3.48 8.78
CA ALA A 10 -14.29 3.73 8.88
C ALA A 10 -13.61 2.87 9.96
N VAL A 11 -14.28 2.66 11.10
CA VAL A 11 -13.80 1.72 12.14
C VAL A 11 -13.78 0.30 11.61
N VAL A 12 -14.84 -0.14 10.92
CA VAL A 12 -14.89 -1.46 10.27
C VAL A 12 -13.75 -1.61 9.28
N PHE A 13 -13.48 -0.60 8.45
CA PHE A 13 -12.33 -0.57 7.55
C PHE A 13 -11.00 -0.73 8.30
N ALA A 14 -10.78 0.05 9.36
CA ALA A 14 -9.54 0.03 10.14
C ALA A 14 -9.28 -1.32 10.82
N LEU A 15 -10.32 -2.10 11.09
CA LEU A 15 -10.23 -3.47 11.61
C LEU A 15 -10.10 -4.52 10.50
N LEU A 16 -10.87 -4.37 9.42
CA LEU A 16 -10.90 -5.31 8.31
C LEU A 16 -9.58 -5.31 7.53
N ALA A 17 -8.98 -4.14 7.34
CA ALA A 17 -7.70 -4.00 6.65
C ALA A 17 -6.60 -4.90 7.25
N PRO A 18 -6.21 -4.79 8.54
CA PRO A 18 -5.21 -5.67 9.13
C PRO A 18 -5.67 -7.13 9.19
N ALA A 19 -6.96 -7.40 9.42
CA ALA A 19 -7.48 -8.77 9.43
C ALA A 19 -7.28 -9.47 8.07
N LEU A 20 -7.55 -8.77 6.96
CA LEU A 20 -7.31 -9.30 5.61
C LEU A 20 -5.82 -9.52 5.33
N GLN A 21 -4.94 -8.63 5.82
CA GLN A 21 -3.49 -8.83 5.69
C GLN A 21 -3.02 -10.09 6.44
N LEU A 22 -3.50 -10.30 7.66
CA LEU A 22 -3.18 -11.46 8.47
C LEU A 22 -3.71 -12.75 7.83
N ALA A 23 -4.95 -12.73 7.34
CA ALA A 23 -5.55 -13.87 6.65
C ALA A 23 -4.82 -14.20 5.35
N ALA A 24 -4.45 -13.19 4.56
CA ALA A 24 -3.69 -13.36 3.33
C ALA A 24 -2.32 -14.01 3.59
N ARG A 25 -1.62 -13.58 4.66
CA ARG A 25 -0.36 -14.20 5.09
C ARG A 25 -0.55 -15.64 5.54
N ALA A 26 -1.55 -15.90 6.39
CA ALA A 26 -1.83 -17.23 6.91
C ALA A 26 -2.26 -18.23 5.81
N ARG A 27 -2.88 -17.74 4.74
CA ARG A 27 -3.38 -18.54 3.61
C ARG A 27 -2.54 -18.43 2.34
N ALA A 28 -1.36 -17.80 2.42
CA ALA A 28 -0.46 -17.59 1.29
C ALA A 28 -1.16 -17.02 0.03
N TRP A 29 -2.07 -16.05 0.22
CA TRP A 29 -2.71 -15.37 -0.91
C TRP A 29 -1.69 -14.53 -1.67
N SER A 30 -1.77 -14.57 -3.01
CA SER A 30 -0.90 -13.77 -3.91
C SER A 30 -1.29 -12.28 -4.00
N LEU A 31 -2.31 -11.85 -3.24
CA LEU A 31 -2.78 -10.47 -3.28
C LEU A 31 -1.84 -9.54 -2.51
N GLY A 32 -1.33 -8.52 -3.21
CA GLY A 32 -0.50 -7.49 -2.59
C GLY A 32 -1.25 -6.68 -1.52
N PRO A 33 -0.54 -6.16 -0.50
CA PRO A 33 -1.18 -5.43 0.61
C PRO A 33 -2.06 -4.25 0.20
N VAL A 34 -1.71 -3.54 -0.88
CA VAL A 34 -2.50 -2.42 -1.41
C VAL A 34 -3.86 -2.89 -1.95
N ILE A 35 -3.90 -4.07 -2.60
CA ILE A 35 -5.15 -4.64 -3.13
C ILE A 35 -6.07 -5.01 -1.96
N LEU A 36 -5.52 -5.64 -0.91
CA LEU A 36 -6.29 -6.00 0.28
C LEU A 36 -6.84 -4.75 0.99
N LEU A 37 -6.09 -3.66 1.03
CA LEU A 37 -6.55 -2.38 1.58
C LEU A 37 -7.70 -1.79 0.75
N ALA A 38 -7.61 -1.86 -0.58
CA ALA A 38 -8.68 -1.43 -1.47
C ALA A 38 -9.95 -2.28 -1.30
N ILE A 39 -9.82 -3.60 -1.21
CA ILE A 39 -10.93 -4.53 -0.93
C ILE A 39 -11.60 -4.15 0.41
N ALA A 40 -10.80 -3.95 1.47
CA ALA A 40 -11.33 -3.57 2.78
C ALA A 40 -12.14 -2.26 2.70
N ALA A 41 -11.63 -1.26 1.99
CA ALA A 41 -12.30 0.03 1.84
C ALA A 41 -13.65 -0.11 1.10
N VAL A 42 -13.66 -0.83 -0.03
CA VAL A 42 -14.88 -1.07 -0.82
C VAL A 42 -15.93 -1.82 0.00
N VAL A 43 -15.52 -2.90 0.68
CA VAL A 43 -16.43 -3.72 1.49
C VAL A 43 -16.99 -2.93 2.67
N ALA A 44 -16.13 -2.25 3.44
CA ALA A 44 -16.57 -1.47 4.59
C ALA A 44 -17.49 -0.31 4.18
N HIS A 45 -17.17 0.38 3.09
CA HIS A 45 -18.02 1.44 2.55
C HIS A 45 -19.38 0.91 2.10
N GLY A 46 -19.38 -0.14 1.28
CA GLY A 46 -20.61 -0.73 0.74
C GLY A 46 -21.54 -1.24 1.85
N LEU A 47 -20.99 -1.95 2.84
CA LEU A 47 -21.76 -2.42 4.00
C LEU A 47 -22.28 -1.25 4.84
N GLY A 48 -21.45 -0.23 5.08
CA GLY A 48 -21.85 0.97 5.83
C GLY A 48 -23.00 1.72 5.15
N VAL A 49 -22.91 1.93 3.85
CA VAL A 49 -23.96 2.58 3.06
C VAL A 49 -25.24 1.75 3.06
N MET A 50 -25.13 0.44 2.83
CA MET A 50 -26.28 -0.48 2.86
C MET A 50 -26.99 -0.44 4.21
N LEU A 51 -26.25 -0.52 5.32
CA LEU A 51 -26.80 -0.42 6.67
C LEU A 51 -27.43 0.96 6.92
N GLY A 52 -26.79 2.04 6.46
CA GLY A 52 -27.32 3.40 6.57
C GLY A 52 -28.66 3.56 5.88
N ILE A 53 -28.80 3.04 4.66
CA ILE A 53 -30.06 3.07 3.89
C ILE A 53 -31.16 2.28 4.60
N LEU A 54 -30.84 1.12 5.18
CA LEU A 54 -31.83 0.26 5.83
C LEU A 54 -32.25 0.77 7.23
N ALA A 55 -31.35 1.41 7.96
CA ALA A 55 -31.56 1.79 9.35
C ALA A 55 -32.03 3.24 9.54
N LEU A 56 -31.79 4.14 8.58
CA LEU A 56 -32.08 5.56 8.72
C LEU A 56 -33.10 6.03 7.65
N PRO A 57 -34.28 6.55 8.06
CA PRO A 57 -35.32 7.00 7.14
C PRO A 57 -34.89 8.13 6.19
N GLN A 58 -33.90 8.94 6.60
CA GLN A 58 -33.36 10.07 5.84
C GLN A 58 -31.83 9.97 5.76
N PHE A 59 -31.34 8.86 5.22
CA PHE A 59 -29.91 8.65 5.08
C PHE A 59 -29.27 9.64 4.08
N GLN A 60 -28.50 10.59 4.61
CA GLN A 60 -27.62 11.47 3.81
C GLN A 60 -26.32 10.75 3.44
N TYR A 61 -26.21 10.28 2.20
CA TYR A 61 -25.04 9.53 1.72
C TYR A 61 -23.75 10.36 1.80
N TRP A 62 -23.77 11.61 1.34
CA TRP A 62 -22.57 12.45 1.27
C TRP A 62 -21.97 12.76 2.64
N ASP A 63 -22.82 12.93 3.66
CA ASP A 63 -22.38 13.09 5.05
C ASP A 63 -21.60 11.85 5.52
N ALA A 64 -22.14 10.64 5.29
CA ALA A 64 -21.47 9.40 5.66
C ALA A 64 -20.18 9.18 4.86
N ALA A 65 -20.22 9.43 3.55
CA ALA A 65 -19.09 9.25 2.64
C ALA A 65 -17.93 10.21 2.94
N SER A 66 -18.22 11.45 3.36
CA SER A 66 -17.18 12.45 3.68
C SER A 66 -16.32 12.04 4.87
N ILE A 67 -16.94 11.61 5.98
CA ILE A 67 -16.22 11.14 7.17
C ILE A 67 -15.49 9.85 6.89
N PHE A 68 -16.13 8.90 6.21
CA PHE A 68 -15.49 7.66 5.80
C PHE A 68 -14.25 7.93 4.95
N GLY A 69 -14.41 8.76 3.90
CA GLY A 69 -13.33 9.11 2.97
C GLY A 69 -12.16 9.78 3.67
N PHE A 70 -12.42 10.76 4.55
CA PHE A 70 -11.38 11.42 5.33
C PHE A 70 -10.58 10.42 6.18
N CYS A 71 -11.26 9.56 6.94
CA CYS A 71 -10.61 8.57 7.78
C CYS A 71 -9.82 7.54 6.97
N VAL A 72 -10.37 7.05 5.85
CA VAL A 72 -9.68 6.09 4.98
C VAL A 72 -8.45 6.72 4.35
N ILE A 73 -8.53 7.96 3.86
CA ILE A 73 -7.38 8.66 3.29
C ILE A 73 -6.29 8.82 4.36
N ALA A 74 -6.64 9.31 5.56
CA ALA A 74 -5.69 9.45 6.66
C ALA A 74 -5.02 8.11 7.02
N TYR A 75 -5.81 7.03 7.06
CA TYR A 75 -5.30 5.69 7.31
C TYR A 75 -4.37 5.22 6.18
N VAL A 76 -4.72 5.42 4.91
CA VAL A 76 -3.89 5.03 3.76
C VAL A 76 -2.54 5.76 3.79
N PHE A 77 -2.53 7.05 4.15
CA PHE A 77 -1.29 7.80 4.33
C PHE A 77 -0.44 7.22 5.48
N ALA A 78 -1.05 6.97 6.65
CA ALA A 78 -0.35 6.36 7.78
C ALA A 78 0.17 4.95 7.44
N PHE A 79 -0.64 4.14 6.77
CA PHE A 79 -0.27 2.81 6.30
C PHE A 79 0.90 2.89 5.33
N GLY A 80 0.85 3.78 4.33
CA GLY A 80 1.94 3.96 3.36
C GLY A 80 3.24 4.40 4.02
N ALA A 81 3.14 5.33 4.98
CA ALA A 81 4.27 5.78 5.78
C ALA A 81 4.88 4.64 6.61
N VAL A 82 4.08 3.78 7.23
CA VAL A 82 4.60 2.68 8.06
C VAL A 82 5.08 1.49 7.20
N TYR A 83 4.34 1.13 6.14
CA TYR A 83 4.58 -0.08 5.36
C TYR A 83 5.83 -0.03 4.49
N LYS A 84 6.30 1.16 4.09
CA LYS A 84 7.48 1.33 3.22
C LYS A 84 8.54 2.30 3.75
N SER A 85 8.49 2.68 5.03
CA SER A 85 9.48 3.61 5.58
C SER A 85 10.81 2.90 5.86
N VAL A 86 11.78 3.18 4.99
CA VAL A 86 13.18 2.84 5.19
C VAL A 86 13.66 3.36 6.56
N SER A 87 13.27 4.57 6.96
CA SER A 87 13.68 5.15 8.24
C SER A 87 13.17 4.34 9.45
N LEU A 88 11.97 3.76 9.39
CA LEU A 88 11.46 2.90 10.46
C LEU A 88 12.17 1.54 10.50
N ASP A 89 12.52 0.99 9.33
CA ASP A 89 13.33 -0.24 9.27
C ASP A 89 14.75 -0.01 9.79
N ILE A 90 15.36 1.15 9.50
CA ILE A 90 16.64 1.57 10.12
C ILE A 90 16.49 1.64 11.62
N LEU A 91 15.49 2.37 12.13
CA LEU A 91 15.27 2.53 13.56
C LEU A 91 15.08 1.17 14.25
N ARG A 92 14.27 0.28 13.66
CA ARG A 92 14.06 -1.08 14.17
C ARG A 92 15.36 -1.88 14.19
N GLY A 93 16.10 -1.87 13.09
CA GLY A 93 17.39 -2.57 12.97
C GLY A 93 18.46 -2.03 13.92
N LEU A 94 18.37 -0.76 14.34
CA LEU A 94 19.22 -0.19 15.38
C LEU A 94 18.77 -0.64 16.78
N VAL A 95 17.47 -0.58 17.09
CA VAL A 95 16.94 -0.97 18.42
C VAL A 95 17.29 -2.42 18.80
N ASP A 96 17.35 -3.32 17.82
CA ASP A 96 17.69 -4.74 18.03
C ASP A 96 19.20 -4.99 18.32
N ARG A 97 20.06 -3.96 18.22
CA ARG A 97 21.51 -4.07 18.48
C ARG A 97 21.86 -3.77 19.95
N PRO A 98 22.89 -4.42 20.52
CA PRO A 98 23.32 -4.20 21.90
C PRO A 98 23.60 -2.72 22.24
N ASP A 99 24.27 -2.01 21.32
CA ASP A 99 24.65 -0.59 21.50
C ASP A 99 23.67 0.39 20.84
N ARG A 100 22.60 -0.11 20.19
CA ARG A 100 21.62 0.70 19.43
C ARG A 100 22.20 1.63 18.38
N ARG A 101 23.39 1.33 17.86
CA ARG A 101 24.13 2.13 16.89
C ARG A 101 24.72 1.25 15.80
N ALA A 102 24.92 1.85 14.63
CA ALA A 102 25.62 1.25 13.51
C ALA A 102 26.26 2.37 12.66
N PRO A 103 27.42 2.13 12.02
CA PRO A 103 27.94 3.02 10.99
C PRO A 103 26.97 3.13 9.83
N VAL A 104 26.86 4.32 9.22
CA VAL A 104 25.99 4.57 8.07
C VAL A 104 26.26 3.60 6.92
N LEU A 105 27.53 3.31 6.66
CA LEU A 105 27.94 2.37 5.61
C LEU A 105 27.34 0.98 5.83
N GLU A 106 27.37 0.48 7.07
CA GLU A 106 26.82 -0.82 7.43
C GLU A 106 25.29 -0.87 7.26
N ILE A 107 24.60 0.23 7.59
CA ILE A 107 23.16 0.36 7.38
C ILE A 107 22.85 0.33 5.88
N ALA A 108 23.61 1.08 5.08
CA ALA A 108 23.41 1.18 3.63
C ALA A 108 23.67 -0.15 2.92
N GLU A 109 24.78 -0.83 3.22
CA GLU A 109 25.19 -2.10 2.61
C GLU A 109 24.20 -3.24 2.85
N ARG A 110 23.44 -3.18 3.94
CA ARG A 110 22.39 -4.16 4.23
C ARG A 110 21.04 -3.74 3.66
N GLN A 111 20.60 -2.52 3.97
CA GLN A 111 19.24 -2.10 3.65
C GLN A 111 19.00 -1.81 2.18
N VAL A 112 19.98 -1.20 1.49
CA VAL A 112 19.80 -0.83 0.09
C VAL A 112 19.66 -2.10 -0.78
N PRO A 113 20.56 -3.10 -0.69
CA PRO A 113 20.39 -4.33 -1.46
C PRO A 113 19.12 -5.09 -1.12
N ASP A 114 18.76 -5.22 0.15
CA ASP A 114 17.55 -5.96 0.55
C ASP A 114 16.27 -5.28 0.04
N LEU A 115 16.23 -3.94 0.04
CA LEU A 115 15.13 -3.17 -0.52
C LEU A 115 15.00 -3.37 -2.03
N PHE A 116 16.11 -3.36 -2.77
CA PHE A 116 16.08 -3.57 -4.22
C PHE A 116 15.79 -5.02 -4.59
N ARG A 117 16.39 -6.01 -3.89
CA ARG A 117 16.09 -7.43 -4.10
C ARG A 117 14.63 -7.74 -3.85
N GLY A 118 14.04 -7.25 -2.75
CA GLY A 118 12.63 -7.45 -2.45
C GLY A 118 11.71 -6.84 -3.52
N ARG A 119 12.06 -5.66 -4.04
CA ARG A 119 11.30 -5.02 -5.12
C ARG A 119 11.40 -5.79 -6.44
N ILE A 120 12.60 -6.24 -6.81
CA ILE A 120 12.80 -7.07 -8.01
C ILE A 120 12.07 -8.41 -7.86
N GLY A 121 12.15 -9.05 -6.69
CA GLY A 121 11.39 -10.26 -6.37
C GLY A 121 9.90 -10.09 -6.62
N ASN A 122 9.29 -9.00 -6.12
CA ASN A 122 7.88 -8.71 -6.38
C ASN A 122 7.54 -8.55 -7.87
N LEU A 123 8.46 -8.01 -8.69
CA LEU A 123 8.27 -7.88 -10.13
C LEU A 123 8.38 -9.23 -10.84
N VAL A 124 9.25 -10.11 -10.35
CA VAL A 124 9.42 -11.47 -10.85
C VAL A 124 8.22 -12.35 -10.48
N ASP A 125 7.84 -12.35 -9.20
CA ASP A 125 6.67 -13.10 -8.68
C ASP A 125 5.37 -12.65 -9.36
N GLY A 126 5.29 -11.36 -9.72
CA GLY A 126 4.17 -10.80 -10.47
C GLY A 126 4.21 -11.06 -11.98
N GLY A 127 5.21 -11.79 -12.50
CA GLY A 127 5.35 -12.08 -13.94
C GLY A 127 5.67 -10.87 -14.83
N LEU A 128 6.04 -9.74 -14.23
CA LEU A 128 6.32 -8.49 -14.95
C LEU A 128 7.76 -8.41 -15.44
N VAL A 129 8.66 -9.13 -14.77
CA VAL A 129 10.08 -9.21 -15.09
C VAL A 129 10.51 -10.67 -15.03
N GLU A 130 11.43 -11.07 -15.90
CA GLU A 130 12.06 -12.38 -15.89
C GLU A 130 13.59 -12.25 -15.76
N PRO A 131 14.25 -13.13 -14.97
CA PRO A 131 15.69 -13.20 -14.95
C PRO A 131 16.22 -13.81 -16.26
N VAL A 132 17.21 -13.16 -16.86
CA VAL A 132 17.91 -13.64 -18.06
C VAL A 132 19.40 -13.52 -17.77
N ASP A 133 20.07 -14.65 -17.58
CA ASP A 133 21.47 -14.73 -17.14
C ASP A 133 21.72 -13.92 -15.84
N SER A 134 22.60 -12.92 -15.90
CA SER A 134 22.89 -11.97 -14.81
C SER A 134 22.02 -10.71 -14.83
N HIS A 135 21.01 -10.65 -15.70
CA HIS A 135 20.18 -9.47 -15.95
C HIS A 135 18.69 -9.75 -15.73
N PHE A 136 17.90 -8.69 -15.80
CA PHE A 136 16.45 -8.74 -15.71
C PHE A 136 15.83 -8.14 -16.98
N ARG A 137 14.83 -8.82 -17.55
CA ARG A 137 14.11 -8.37 -18.74
C ARG A 137 12.64 -8.16 -18.42
N ALA A 138 12.07 -7.05 -18.88
CA ALA A 138 10.63 -6.82 -18.77
C ALA A 138 9.85 -7.75 -19.70
N THR A 139 8.85 -8.47 -19.17
CA THR A 139 7.93 -9.30 -19.96
C THR A 139 6.99 -8.43 -20.80
N ALA A 140 6.20 -9.04 -21.69
CA ALA A 140 5.18 -8.30 -22.45
C ALA A 140 4.15 -7.63 -21.51
N GLU A 141 3.76 -8.33 -20.43
CA GLU A 141 2.88 -7.80 -19.39
C GLU A 141 3.56 -6.66 -18.62
N GLY A 142 4.83 -6.83 -18.25
CA GLY A 142 5.64 -5.79 -17.62
C GLY A 142 5.68 -4.51 -18.44
N ARG A 143 5.92 -4.60 -19.75
CA ARG A 143 5.92 -3.43 -20.65
C ARG A 143 4.55 -2.76 -20.76
N ASN A 144 3.46 -3.53 -20.82
CA ASN A 144 2.10 -2.97 -20.83
C ASN A 144 1.78 -2.24 -19.52
N MET A 145 2.12 -2.86 -18.38
CA MET A 145 1.93 -2.26 -17.06
C MET A 145 2.73 -0.96 -16.92
N ALA A 146 4.01 -0.96 -17.32
CA ALA A 146 4.85 0.24 -17.32
C ALA A 146 4.23 1.35 -18.18
N GLY A 147 3.70 1.03 -19.36
CA GLY A 147 2.99 1.98 -20.20
C GLY A 147 1.72 2.55 -19.56
N ARG A 148 0.94 1.73 -18.84
CA ARG A 148 -0.24 2.18 -18.07
C ARG A 148 0.16 3.14 -16.95
N ILE A 149 1.17 2.79 -16.17
CA ILE A 149 1.70 3.63 -15.09
C ILE A 149 2.20 4.96 -15.65
N GLY A 150 2.93 4.94 -16.77
CA GLY A 150 3.41 6.16 -17.43
C GLY A 150 2.27 7.09 -17.86
N ARG A 151 1.17 6.54 -18.39
CA ARG A 151 -0.04 7.34 -18.71
C ARG A 151 -0.68 7.95 -17.46
N LEU A 152 -0.80 7.17 -16.38
CA LEU A 152 -1.35 7.65 -15.12
C LEU A 152 -0.50 8.77 -14.52
N ARG A 153 0.83 8.58 -14.47
CA ARG A 153 1.77 9.61 -13.98
C ARG A 153 1.58 10.93 -14.72
N ARG A 154 1.52 10.89 -16.05
CA ARG A 154 1.24 12.09 -16.87
C ARG A 154 -0.12 12.71 -16.59
N ALA A 155 -1.17 11.90 -16.48
CA ALA A 155 -2.51 12.39 -16.17
C ALA A 155 -2.59 13.10 -14.81
N PHE A 156 -1.79 12.66 -13.83
CA PHE A 156 -1.69 13.28 -12.51
C PHE A 156 -0.60 14.36 -12.41
N GLY A 157 0.05 14.75 -13.52
CA GLY A 157 1.13 15.75 -13.51
C GLY A 157 2.38 15.32 -12.74
N ILE A 158 2.58 14.02 -12.54
CA ILE A 158 3.74 13.45 -11.85
C ILE A 158 4.88 13.29 -12.87
N GLY A 159 5.81 14.25 -12.88
CA GLY A 159 7.05 14.17 -13.66
C GLY A 159 8.06 13.16 -13.10
N ASP A 160 9.25 13.09 -13.70
CA ASP A 160 10.35 12.19 -13.28
C ASP A 160 11.13 12.66 -12.04
N THR A 161 10.49 13.43 -11.17
CA THR A 161 11.06 13.95 -9.92
C THR A 161 11.09 12.92 -8.78
N GLY A 162 11.14 11.63 -9.11
CA GLY A 162 11.18 10.56 -8.13
C GLY A 162 12.54 10.48 -7.43
N LEU A 163 12.58 9.84 -6.25
CA LEU A 163 13.81 9.60 -5.47
C LEU A 163 14.92 8.83 -6.22
N TYR A 164 14.59 8.30 -7.40
CA TYR A 164 15.47 7.53 -8.27
C TYR A 164 15.18 7.92 -9.72
N ASP A 165 15.58 9.14 -10.07
CA ASP A 165 15.66 9.58 -11.46
C ASP A 165 16.89 8.90 -12.08
N PHE A 166 16.67 7.76 -12.73
CA PHE A 166 17.72 7.10 -13.49
C PHE A 166 17.76 7.77 -14.86
N SER A 167 18.69 8.71 -15.03
CA SER A 167 19.06 9.21 -16.35
C SER A 167 19.58 8.06 -17.21
N ASP A 168 19.10 7.96 -18.45
CA ASP A 168 19.67 7.07 -19.48
C ASP A 168 21.17 7.37 -19.74
#